data_AF-G0TUY7-F1
#
_entry.id   AF-G0TUY7-F1
#
_cell.length_a   1.000
_cell.length_b   1.000
_cell.length_c   1.000
_cell.angle_alpha   90.00
_cell.angle_beta   90.00
_cell.angle_gamma   90.00
#
_symmetry.space_group_name_H-M   'P 1'
#
loop_
_entity.id
_entity.type
_entity.pdbx_description
1 polymer ?
#
loop_
_entity_poly.entity_id
_entity_poly.type
_entity_poly.pdbx_seq_one_letter_code
_entity_poly.pdbx_strand_id
1 'polypeptide(L)'
;MVSALTFEVNFLIIPAFVIFVLFVIPIPILSRTMCRLVGFVERIHFGGVSILLATTVLLFIGSALQFLEWRNKYGAGKPRFSDLSLEVDWEGRKWRHERNMYIHILAVVLCAAVMKFARLHDRLQRKEK
;
A
#
# COMPACT_ATOMS: atom_id res chain seq x y z
N MET A 1 9.86 -19.77 -5.46
CA MET A 1 8.83 -19.33 -4.49
C MET A 1 8.63 -17.83 -4.68
N VAL A 2 7.48 -17.41 -5.19
CA VAL A 2 7.13 -15.97 -5.26
C VAL A 2 6.85 -15.53 -3.82
N SER A 3 7.65 -14.62 -3.28
CA SER A 3 7.42 -14.08 -1.93
C SER A 3 6.10 -13.30 -1.92
N ALA A 4 5.34 -13.35 -0.82
CA ALA A 4 4.12 -12.55 -0.66
C ALA A 4 4.37 -11.05 -0.93
N LEU A 5 5.57 -10.56 -0.60
CA LEU A 5 6.02 -9.20 -0.91
C LEU A 5 6.10 -8.95 -2.43
N THR A 6 6.61 -9.91 -3.19
CA THR A 6 6.69 -9.82 -4.65
C THR A 6 5.30 -9.79 -5.28
N PHE A 7 4.35 -10.53 -4.72
CA PHE A 7 2.96 -10.48 -5.16
C PHE A 7 2.34 -9.10 -4.88
N GLU A 8 2.51 -8.58 -3.67
CA GLU A 8 1.99 -7.26 -3.29
C GLU A 8 2.57 -6.14 -4.15
N VAL A 9 3.89 -6.13 -4.40
CA VAL A 9 4.51 -5.12 -5.24
C VAL A 9 3.95 -5.17 -6.66
N ASN A 10 3.92 -6.35 -7.28
CA ASN A 10 3.59 -6.47 -8.70
C ASN A 10 2.08 -6.37 -8.98
N PHE A 11 1.24 -6.90 -8.11
CA PHE A 11 -0.20 -6.99 -8.36
C PHE A 11 -1.03 -5.96 -7.61
N LEU A 12 -0.46 -5.27 -6.62
CA LEU A 12 -1.16 -4.22 -5.89
C LEU A 12 -0.48 -2.86 -6.04
N ILE A 13 0.79 -2.73 -5.66
CA ILE A 13 1.46 -1.42 -5.58
C ILE A 13 1.64 -0.82 -6.98
N ILE A 14 2.20 -1.58 -7.92
CA ILE A 14 2.42 -1.08 -9.29
C ILE A 14 1.08 -0.67 -9.94
N PRO A 15 0.01 -1.50 -9.94
CA PRO A 15 -1.27 -1.08 -10.48
C PRO A 15 -1.88 0.13 -9.77
N ALA A 16 -1.86 0.16 -8.43
CA ALA A 16 -2.41 1.28 -7.66
C ALA A 16 -1.65 2.58 -7.93
N PHE A 17 -0.32 2.52 -8.08
CA PHE A 17 0.51 3.65 -8.46
C PHE A 17 0.20 4.15 -9.87
N VAL A 18 0.06 3.25 -10.85
CA VAL A 18 -0.33 3.63 -12.21
C VAL A 18 -1.69 4.33 -12.21
N ILE A 19 -2.68 3.77 -11.52
CA ILE A 19 -4.01 4.39 -11.40
C ILE A 19 -3.92 5.77 -10.73
N PHE A 20 -3.13 5.89 -9.67
CA PHE A 20 -2.90 7.16 -8.99
C PHE A 20 -2.30 8.22 -9.92
N VAL A 21 -1.25 7.89 -10.67
CA VAL A 21 -0.63 8.80 -11.65
C VAL A 21 -1.65 9.23 -12.70
N LEU A 22 -2.47 8.30 -13.20
CA LEU A 22 -3.52 8.59 -14.19
C LEU A 22 -4.63 9.50 -13.64
N PHE A 23 -4.87 9.51 -12.32
CA PHE A 23 -5.77 10.48 -11.67
C PHE A 23 -5.16 11.88 -11.54
N VAL A 24 -3.84 11.98 -11.36
CA VAL A 24 -3.13 13.28 -11.21
C VAL A 24 -2.99 14.00 -12.53
N ILE A 25 -2.85 13.27 -13.64
CA ILE A 25 -2.76 13.85 -14.98
C ILE A 25 -4.08 14.57 -15.31
N PRO A 26 -4.07 15.87 -15.66
CA PRO A 26 -5.28 16.67 -15.84
C PRO A 26 -5.96 16.41 -17.21
N ILE A 27 -6.22 15.14 -17.53
CA ILE A 27 -6.94 14.71 -18.73
C ILE A 27 -8.30 14.14 -18.31
N PRO A 28 -9.42 14.85 -18.57
CA PRO A 28 -10.76 14.46 -18.07
C PRO A 28 -11.23 13.06 -18.50
N ILE A 29 -10.82 12.60 -19.69
CA ILE A 29 -11.19 11.27 -20.19
C ILE A 29 -10.50 10.17 -19.37
N LEU A 30 -9.25 10.39 -18.98
CA LEU A 30 -8.44 9.46 -18.18
C LEU A 30 -9.06 9.31 -16.79
N SER A 31 -9.31 10.43 -16.11
CA SER A 31 -9.89 10.42 -14.75
C SER A 31 -11.28 9.76 -14.72
N ARG A 32 -12.12 10.00 -15.75
CA ARG A 32 -13.42 9.32 -15.90
C ARG A 32 -13.28 7.81 -16.11
N THR A 33 -12.32 7.39 -16.92
CA THR A 33 -12.07 5.97 -17.20
C THR A 33 -11.55 5.26 -15.95
N MET A 34 -10.61 5.87 -15.24
CA MET A 34 -10.10 5.36 -13.97
C MET A 34 -11.19 5.31 -12.91
N CYS A 35 -12.06 6.32 -12.81
CA CYS A 35 -13.19 6.30 -11.89
C CYS A 35 -14.15 5.14 -12.15
N ARG A 36 -14.41 4.80 -13.43
CA ARG A 36 -15.22 3.63 -13.80
C ARG A 36 -14.53 2.31 -13.44
N LEU A 37 -13.22 2.18 -13.72
CA LEU A 37 -12.45 0.99 -13.38
C LEU A 37 -12.41 0.75 -11.87
N VAL A 38 -12.06 1.79 -11.09
CA VAL A 38 -12.08 1.72 -9.63
C VAL A 38 -13.49 1.44 -9.13
N GLY A 39 -14.51 2.06 -9.72
CA GLY A 39 -15.92 1.78 -9.42
C GLY A 39 -16.32 0.34 -9.70
N PHE A 40 -15.77 -0.31 -10.73
CA PHE A 40 -16.01 -1.73 -11.02
C PHE A 40 -15.39 -2.62 -9.95
N VAL A 41 -14.18 -2.29 -9.48
CA VAL A 41 -13.53 -3.00 -8.37
C VAL A 41 -14.28 -2.78 -7.05
N GLU A 42 -14.72 -1.55 -6.76
CA GLU A 42 -15.52 -1.26 -5.55
C GLU A 42 -16.92 -1.88 -5.57
N ARG A 43 -17.50 -2.16 -6.75
CA ARG A 43 -18.78 -2.88 -6.88
C ARG A 43 -18.70 -4.32 -6.38
N ILE A 44 -17.52 -4.89 -6.32
CA ILE A 44 -17.33 -6.17 -5.66
C ILE A 44 -17.33 -5.89 -4.16
N HIS A 45 -18.51 -5.96 -3.56
CA HIS A 45 -18.73 -5.74 -2.14
C HIS A 45 -19.29 -7.01 -1.47
N PHE A 46 -18.75 -7.36 -0.32
CA PHE A 46 -19.30 -8.39 0.56
C PHE A 46 -19.83 -7.69 1.81
N GLY A 47 -21.14 -7.84 2.10
CA GLY A 47 -21.75 -7.27 3.32
C GLY A 47 -21.67 -5.75 3.44
N GLY A 48 -21.58 -5.01 2.32
CA GLY A 48 -21.50 -3.54 2.31
C GLY A 48 -20.08 -2.95 2.43
N VAL A 49 -19.05 -3.80 2.52
CA VAL A 49 -17.64 -3.39 2.53
C VAL A 49 -17.02 -3.65 1.15
N SER A 50 -16.39 -2.64 0.54
CA SER A 50 -15.69 -2.82 -0.74
C SER A 50 -14.42 -3.64 -0.54
N ILE A 51 -14.08 -4.50 -1.51
CA ILE A 51 -12.83 -5.29 -1.45
C ILE A 51 -11.62 -4.38 -1.26
N LEU A 52 -11.59 -3.24 -1.95
CA LEU A 52 -10.47 -2.30 -1.87
C LEU A 52 -10.29 -1.73 -0.44
N LEU A 53 -11.39 -1.46 0.27
CA LEU A 53 -11.35 -1.05 1.68
C LEU A 53 -10.85 -2.20 2.57
N ALA A 54 -11.37 -3.42 2.35
CA ALA A 54 -10.92 -4.60 3.11
C ALA A 54 -9.42 -4.85 2.92
N THR A 55 -8.93 -4.78 1.68
CA THR A 55 -7.50 -4.89 1.35
C THR A 55 -6.68 -3.80 2.04
N THR A 56 -7.15 -2.55 2.03
CA THR A 56 -6.46 -1.44 2.70
C THR A 56 -6.36 -1.67 4.21
N VAL A 57 -7.43 -2.14 4.85
CA VAL A 57 -7.44 -2.44 6.28
C VAL A 57 -6.51 -3.61 6.61
N LEU A 58 -6.51 -4.68 5.82
CA LEU A 58 -5.63 -5.83 6.01
C LEU A 58 -4.15 -5.43 5.89
N LEU A 59 -3.80 -4.62 4.90
CA LEU A 59 -2.44 -4.10 4.74
C LEU A 59 -2.04 -3.19 5.90
N PHE A 60 -2.97 -2.36 6.37
CA PHE A 60 -2.72 -1.50 7.52
C PHE A 60 -2.42 -2.32 8.78
N ILE A 61 -3.26 -3.32 9.09
CA ILE A 61 -3.02 -4.26 10.20
C ILE A 61 -1.68 -4.97 10.01
N GLY A 62 -1.38 -5.48 8.81
CA GLY A 62 -0.11 -6.12 8.50
C GLY A 62 1.08 -5.22 8.75
N SER A 63 1.01 -3.95 8.31
CA SER A 63 2.07 -2.96 8.55
C SER A 63 2.25 -2.62 10.03
N ALA A 64 1.15 -2.54 10.79
CA ALA A 64 1.19 -2.28 12.22
C ALA A 64 1.83 -3.45 13.00
N LEU A 65 1.49 -4.68 12.63
CA LEU A 65 2.12 -5.88 13.21
C LEU A 65 3.63 -5.93 12.90
N GLN A 66 4.01 -5.66 11.65
CA GLN A 66 5.43 -5.59 11.28
C GLN A 66 6.18 -4.46 12.00
N PHE A 67 5.52 -3.32 12.22
CA PHE A 67 6.11 -2.23 13.00
C PHE A 67 6.34 -2.64 14.45
N LEU A 68 5.37 -3.31 15.09
CA LEU A 68 5.54 -3.85 16.44
C LEU A 68 6.66 -4.89 16.49
N GLU A 69 6.73 -5.81 15.52
CA GLU A 69 7.82 -6.77 15.43
C GLU A 69 9.18 -6.10 15.26
N TRP A 70 9.29 -5.11 14.38
CA TRP A 70 10.51 -4.34 14.17
C TRP A 70 10.91 -3.62 15.45
N ARG A 71 9.95 -2.98 16.14
CA ARG A 71 10.18 -2.28 17.40
C ARG A 71 10.66 -3.25 18.49
N ASN A 72 10.10 -4.44 18.56
CA ASN A 72 10.51 -5.46 19.53
C ASN A 72 11.92 -6.00 19.23
N LYS A 73 12.24 -6.25 17.95
CA LYS A 73 13.53 -6.83 17.54
C LYS A 73 14.68 -5.82 17.53
N TYR A 74 14.41 -4.56 17.18
CA TYR A 74 15.44 -3.55 16.90
C TYR A 74 15.31 -2.28 17.77
N GLY A 75 14.25 -2.16 18.57
CA GLY A 75 13.97 -0.95 19.35
C GLY A 75 14.79 -0.80 20.63
N ALA A 76 15.38 -1.89 21.13
CA ALA A 76 16.28 -1.88 22.29
C ALA A 76 17.68 -1.31 21.99
N GLY A 77 17.95 -0.92 20.75
CA GLY A 77 19.25 -0.45 20.30
C GLY A 77 20.08 -1.54 19.62
N LYS A 78 21.20 -1.13 19.02
CA LYS A 78 22.10 -2.03 18.31
C LYS A 78 22.90 -2.87 19.33
N PRO A 79 22.92 -4.21 19.21
CA PRO A 79 23.76 -5.07 20.04
C PRO A 79 25.25 -4.74 19.85
N ARG A 80 26.09 -5.05 20.82
CA ARG A 80 27.54 -5.06 20.62
C ARG A 80 27.92 -6.37 19.92
N PHE A 81 28.59 -6.27 18.78
CA PHE A 81 29.12 -7.41 18.03
C PHE A 81 30.63 -7.51 18.25
N SER A 82 31.14 -8.73 18.36
CA SER A 82 32.58 -9.01 18.41
C SER A 82 33.24 -8.89 17.04
N ASP A 83 32.47 -9.20 15.98
CA ASP A 83 32.94 -9.24 14.59
C ASP A 83 32.13 -8.29 13.71
N LEU A 84 32.83 -7.61 12.81
CA LEU A 84 32.23 -6.69 11.84
C LEU A 84 31.25 -7.40 10.89
N SER A 85 31.49 -8.66 10.55
CA SER A 85 30.60 -9.45 9.68
C SER A 85 29.22 -9.67 10.31
N LEU A 86 29.17 -9.94 11.61
CA LEU A 86 27.93 -10.11 12.37
C LEU A 86 27.15 -8.80 12.48
N GLU A 87 27.86 -7.69 12.61
CA GLU A 87 27.29 -6.35 12.63
C GLU A 87 26.61 -5.99 11.30
N VAL A 88 27.32 -6.20 10.18
CA VAL A 88 26.78 -5.97 8.83
C VAL A 88 25.56 -6.87 8.55
N ASP A 89 25.61 -8.12 8.96
CA ASP A 89 24.49 -9.06 8.82
C ASP A 89 23.25 -8.64 9.61
N TRP A 90 23.44 -8.10 10.81
CA TRP A 90 22.35 -7.59 11.64
C TRP A 90 21.72 -6.34 11.03
N GLU A 91 22.53 -5.38 10.57
CA GLU A 91 22.04 -4.18 9.89
C GLU A 91 21.32 -4.53 8.58
N GLY A 92 21.86 -5.44 7.79
CA GLY A 92 21.25 -5.93 6.57
C GLY A 92 19.89 -6.62 6.82
N ARG A 93 19.71 -7.31 7.96
CA ARG A 93 18.41 -7.86 8.36
C ARG A 93 17.44 -6.77 8.81
N LYS A 94 17.91 -5.80 9.61
CA LYS A 94 17.11 -4.65 10.06
C LYS A 94 16.56 -3.85 8.87
N TRP A 95 17.43 -3.44 7.95
CA TRP A 95 17.04 -2.63 6.79
C TRP A 95 16.11 -3.37 5.85
N ARG A 96 16.30 -4.68 5.65
CA ARG A 96 15.35 -5.49 4.87
C ARG A 96 13.96 -5.51 5.50
N HIS A 97 13.88 -5.62 6.82
CA HIS A 97 12.60 -5.63 7.53
C HIS A 97 11.92 -4.26 7.48
N GLU A 98 12.68 -3.20 7.71
CA GLU A 98 12.22 -1.81 7.63
C GLU A 98 11.73 -1.42 6.23
N ARG A 99 12.48 -1.80 5.18
CA ARG A 99 12.07 -1.62 3.79
C ARG A 99 10.74 -2.33 3.50
N ASN A 100 10.60 -3.58 3.93
CA ASN A 100 9.36 -4.33 3.69
C ASN A 100 8.18 -3.66 4.39
N MET A 101 8.35 -3.20 5.63
CA MET A 101 7.34 -2.44 6.36
C MET A 101 6.92 -1.17 5.61
N TYR A 102 7.87 -0.41 5.07
CA TYR A 102 7.57 0.78 4.27
C TYR A 102 6.83 0.46 2.97
N ILE A 103 7.11 -0.67 2.33
CA ILE A 103 6.37 -1.14 1.14
C ILE A 103 4.90 -1.34 1.48
N HIS A 104 4.58 -1.98 2.61
CA HIS A 104 3.19 -2.17 3.05
C HIS A 104 2.51 -0.83 3.39
N ILE A 105 3.22 0.07 4.08
CA ILE A 105 2.69 1.42 4.40
C ILE A 105 2.37 2.18 3.10
N LEU A 106 3.28 2.12 2.11
CA LEU A 106 3.07 2.75 0.81
C LEU A 106 1.85 2.17 0.08
N ALA A 107 1.65 0.84 0.13
CA ALA A 107 0.48 0.18 -0.44
C ALA A 107 -0.82 0.69 0.21
N VAL A 108 -0.85 0.82 1.53
CA VAL A 108 -2.01 1.38 2.26
C VAL A 108 -2.32 2.79 1.81
N VAL A 109 -1.30 3.66 1.74
CA VAL A 109 -1.47 5.07 1.34
C VAL A 109 -1.98 5.17 -0.10
N LEU A 110 -1.42 4.38 -1.02
CA LEU A 110 -1.84 4.36 -2.42
C LEU A 110 -3.28 3.89 -2.58
N CYS A 111 -3.66 2.79 -1.95
CA CYS A 111 -5.04 2.29 -1.99
C CYS A 111 -6.03 3.32 -1.41
N ALA A 112 -5.69 3.95 -0.28
CA ALA A 112 -6.49 5.00 0.33
C ALA A 112 -6.62 6.23 -0.59
N ALA A 113 -5.54 6.65 -1.23
CA ALA A 113 -5.53 7.76 -2.17
C ALA A 113 -6.43 7.47 -3.38
N VAL A 114 -6.24 6.31 -4.04
CA VAL A 114 -7.05 5.91 -5.21
C VAL A 114 -8.55 5.86 -4.85
N MET A 115 -8.92 5.29 -3.71
CA MET A 115 -10.31 5.31 -3.22
C MET A 115 -10.84 6.73 -3.05
N LYS A 116 -10.05 7.60 -2.40
CA LYS A 116 -10.46 8.98 -2.13
C LYS A 116 -10.64 9.78 -3.43
N PHE A 117 -9.72 9.64 -4.38
CA PHE A 117 -9.80 10.29 -5.69
C PHE A 117 -11.00 9.82 -6.49
N ALA A 118 -11.23 8.50 -6.58
CA ALA A 118 -12.40 7.96 -7.27
C ALA A 118 -13.71 8.48 -6.68
N ARG A 119 -13.85 8.47 -5.34
CA ARG A 119 -15.05 8.96 -4.65
C ARG A 119 -15.24 10.47 -4.82
N LEU A 120 -14.16 11.25 -4.79
CA LEU A 120 -14.22 12.69 -5.01
C LEU A 120 -14.65 13.01 -6.44
N HIS A 121 -14.07 12.32 -7.42
CA HIS A 121 -14.38 12.51 -8.83
C HIS A 121 -15.84 12.12 -9.15
N ASP A 122 -16.33 10.99 -8.60
CA ASP A 122 -17.74 10.60 -8.77
C ASP A 122 -18.70 11.65 -8.18
N ARG A 123 -18.37 12.21 -7.01
CA ARG A 123 -19.17 13.30 -6.40
C ARG A 123 -19.16 14.58 -7.23
N LEU A 124 -18.01 14.96 -7.79
CA LEU A 124 -17.91 16.13 -8.67
C LEU A 124 -18.76 15.95 -9.93
N GLN A 125 -18.69 14.77 -10.57
CA GLN A 125 -19.49 14.49 -11.76
C GLN A 125 -21.00 14.48 -11.52
N ARG A 126 -21.45 14.08 -10.32
CA ARG A 126 -22.87 14.15 -9.96
C ARG A 126 -23.37 15.57 -9.69
N LYS A 127 -22.49 16.51 -9.34
CA LYS A 127 -22.85 17.92 -9.12
C LYS A 127 -22.93 18.72 -10.42
N GLU A 128 -22.23 18.29 -11.47
CA GLU A 128 -22.24 18.93 -12.80
C GLU A 128 -23.43 18.50 -13.69
N LYS A 129 -24.20 17.49 -13.28
CA LYS A 129 -25.42 17.03 -13.96
C LYS A 129 -26.66 17.59 -13.27
#